data_AF-A0A0B8QJ09-F1
#
_entry.id   AF-A0A0B8QJ09-F1
#
_cell.length_a   1.000
_cell.length_b   1.000
_cell.length_c   1.000
_cell.angle_alpha   90.00
_cell.angle_beta   90.00
_cell.angle_gamma   90.00
#
_symmetry.space_group_name_H-M   'P 1'
#
loop_
_entity.id
_entity.type
_entity.pdbx_description
1 polymer ?
#
loop_
_entity_poly.entity_id
_entity_poly.type
_entity_poly.pdbx_seq_one_letter_code
_entity_poly.pdbx_strand_id
1 'polypeptide(L)' 'MVYQFPLPPLTLHGFMSQNSSVLTQWAQGLTQEAMDSLEQGKKTTYFNFLASHDGIGVRPTEGILTNEDRA' A
#
# COMPACT_ATOMS: atom_id res chain seq x y z
N MET A 1 10.20 -9.75 -7.34
CA MET A 1 9.88 -8.32 -7.18
C MET A 1 8.37 -8.17 -7.27
N VAL A 2 7.75 -7.39 -6.37
CA VAL A 2 6.28 -7.23 -6.27
C VAL A 2 5.93 -5.74 -6.27
N TYR A 3 4.96 -5.34 -7.09
CA TYR A 3 4.52 -3.95 -7.22
C TYR A 3 3.55 -3.56 -6.10
N GLN A 4 3.78 -2.41 -5.46
CA GLN A 4 2.91 -1.90 -4.40
C GLN A 4 1.76 -1.05 -4.95
N PHE A 5 0.81 -1.69 -5.63
CA PHE A 5 -0.40 -1.02 -6.15
C PHE A 5 -1.28 -0.32 -5.10
N PRO A 6 -1.32 -0.73 -3.81
CA PRO A 6 -2.03 0.05 -2.79
C PRO A 6 -1.33 1.35 -2.40
N LEU A 7 -0.02 1.50 -2.65
CA LEU A 7 0.75 2.67 -2.18
C LEU A 7 0.27 4.00 -2.81
N PRO A 8 0.08 4.12 -4.15
CA PRO A 8 -0.44 5.35 -4.73
C PRO A 8 -1.80 5.82 -4.18
N PRO A 9 -2.88 5.00 -4.17
CA PRO A 9 -4.19 5.46 -3.70
C PRO A 9 -4.21 5.71 -2.19
N LEU A 10 -3.47 4.94 -1.37
CA LEU A 10 -3.38 5.19 0.08
C LEU A 10 -2.61 6.48 0.39
N THR A 11 -1.59 6.80 -0.41
CA THR A 11 -0.86 8.07 -0.32
C THR A 11 -1.78 9.23 -0.66
N LEU A 12 -2.52 9.14 -1.77
CA LEU A 12 -3.49 10.15 -2.18
C LEU A 12 -4.57 10.37 -1.11
N HIS A 13 -5.14 9.29 -0.59
CA HIS A 13 -6.10 9.33 0.51
C HIS A 13 -5.52 10.05 1.73
N GLY A 14 -4.29 9.73 2.15
CA GLY A 14 -3.65 10.37 3.29
C GLY A 14 -3.40 11.87 3.10
N PHE A 15 -3.06 12.30 1.88
CA PHE A 15 -2.95 13.72 1.55
C PHE A 15 -4.30 14.44 1.58
N MET A 16 -5.35 13.86 0.99
CA MET A 16 -6.68 14.47 0.90
C MET A 16 -7.38 14.55 2.26
N SER A 17 -7.28 13.49 3.06
CA SER A 17 -7.85 13.43 4.41
C SER A 17 -7.00 14.12 5.47
N GLN A 18 -5.78 14.55 5.11
CA GLN A 18 -4.75 15.03 6.04
C GLN A 18 -4.47 14.04 7.18
N ASN A 19 -4.67 12.74 6.91
CA ASN A 19 -4.54 11.67 7.89
C ASN A 19 -3.79 10.47 7.29
N SER A 20 -2.57 10.24 7.78
CA SER A 20 -1.72 9.14 7.33
C SER A 20 -1.89 7.83 8.12
N SER A 21 -2.83 7.75 9.06
CA SER A 21 -3.00 6.58 9.94
C SER A 21 -3.20 5.29 9.15
N VAL A 22 -4.08 5.29 8.14
CA VAL A 22 -4.33 4.10 7.30
C VAL A 22 -3.09 3.69 6.52
N LEU A 23 -2.41 4.63 5.86
CA LEU A 23 -1.18 4.38 5.12
C LEU A 23 -0.09 3.79 6.03
N THR A 24 0.06 4.35 7.23
CA THR A 24 1.04 3.92 8.22
C THR A 24 0.75 2.50 8.70
N GLN A 25 -0.51 2.20 9.04
CA GLN A 25 -0.92 0.87 9.49
C GLN A 25 -0.69 -0.18 8.40
N TRP A 26 -1.05 0.12 7.15
CA TRP A 26 -0.81 -0.78 6.02
C TRP A 26 0.68 -1.04 5.80
N ALA A 27 1.53 -0.01 5.85
CA ALA A 27 2.97 -0.14 5.65
C ALA A 27 3.67 -0.96 6.77
N GLN A 28 3.15 -0.90 8.00
CA GLN A 28 3.62 -1.76 9.09
C GLN A 28 3.39 -3.25 8.78
N GLY A 29 2.21 -3.59 8.23
CA GLY A 29 1.90 -4.96 7.82
C GLY A 29 2.85 -5.49 6.74
N LEU A 30 3.17 -4.66 5.73
CA LEU A 30 4.15 -5.01 4.70
C LEU A 30 5.55 -5.28 5.27
N THR A 31 5.95 -4.49 6.28
CA THR A 31 7.25 -4.65 6.93
C THR A 31 7.29 -6.00 7.65
N GLN A 32 6.23 -6.36 8.39
CA GLN A 32 6.14 -7.65 9.06
C GLN A 32 6.22 -8.81 8.06
N GLU A 33 5.45 -8.76 6.96
CA GLU A 33 5.49 -9.79 5.92
C GLU A 33 6.90 -9.95 5.31
N ALA A 34 7.58 -8.84 5.04
CA ALA A 34 8.93 -8.88 4.49
C ALA A 34 9.94 -9.51 5.46
N MET A 35 9.81 -9.22 6.76
CA MET A 35 10.67 -9.80 7.80
C MET A 35 10.41 -11.30 7.96
N ASP A 36 9.14 -11.71 8.03
CA ASP A 36 8.76 -13.12 8.12
C ASP A 36 9.27 -13.92 6.90
N SER A 37 9.17 -13.34 5.69
CA SER A 37 9.73 -13.92 4.46
C SER A 37 11.24 -14.11 4.57
N LEU A 38 11.94 -13.09 5.08
CA LEU A 38 13.40 -13.12 5.22
C LEU A 38 13.85 -14.19 6.23
N GLU A 39 13.16 -14.32 7.36
CA GLU A 39 13.43 -15.34 8.37
C GLU A 39 13.25 -16.77 7.82
N GLN A 40 12.30 -16.96 6.90
CA GLN A 40 12.10 -18.23 6.18
C GLN A 40 13.14 -18.47 5.05
N GLY A 41 14.15 -17.62 4.91
CA GLY A 41 15.18 -17.72 3.88
C GLY A 41 14.72 -17.27 2.48
N LYS A 42 13.54 -16.64 2.36
CA LYS A 42 13.00 -16.13 1.09
C LYS A 42 13.32 -14.64 0.95
N LYS A 43 13.82 -14.24 -0.23
CA LYS A 43 14.08 -12.83 -0.53
C LYS A 43 12.93 -12.23 -1.33
N THR A 44 12.23 -11.29 -0.72
CA THR A 44 11.17 -10.51 -1.37
C THR A 44 11.63 -9.06 -1.53
N THR A 45 11.31 -8.46 -2.68
CA THR A 45 11.62 -7.04 -2.95
C THR A 45 10.35 -6.37 -3.46
N TYR A 46 9.95 -5.30 -2.77
CA TYR A 46 8.84 -4.45 -3.18
C TYR A 46 9.32 -3.32 -4.08
N PHE A 47 8.54 -3.05 -5.12
CA PHE A 47 8.72 -1.89 -5.98
C PHE A 47 7.70 -0.83 -5.55
N ASN A 48 8.19 0.20 -4.85
CA ASN A 48 7.41 1.33 -4.38
C ASN A 48 7.36 2.40 -5.47
N PHE A 49 6.15 2.83 -5.82
CA PHE A 49 5.90 3.89 -6.79
C PHE A 49 4.66 4.68 -6.38
N LEU A 50 4.57 5.93 -6.86
CA LEU A 50 3.41 6.80 -6.61
C LEU A 50 2.61 7.12 -7.88
N ALA A 51 3.20 6.87 -9.05
CA ALA A 51 2.56 7.06 -10.34
C ALA A 51 3.13 6.05 -11.34
N SER A 52 2.32 5.73 -12.34
CA SER A 52 2.72 4.91 -13.47
C SER A 52 2.22 5.56 -14.77
N HIS A 53 2.39 4.89 -15.91
CA HIS A 53 1.76 5.32 -17.16
C HIS A 53 0.25 5.04 -17.17
N ASP A 54 -0.20 4.09 -16.34
CA ASP A 54 -1.62 3.88 -16.04
C ASP A 54 -2.07 4.84 -14.93
N GLY A 55 -3.38 5.12 -14.90
CA GLY A 55 -4.01 5.89 -13.83
C GLY A 55 -3.94 5.20 -12.45
N ILE A 56 -4.34 5.92 -11.41
CA ILE A 56 -4.39 5.39 -10.04
C ILE A 56 -5.68 4.56 -9.88
N GLY A 57 -5.54 3.24 -9.79
CA GLY A 57 -6.66 2.34 -9.50
C GLY A 57 -7.04 2.34 -8.02
N VAL A 58 -8.34 2.28 -7.71
CA VAL A 58 -8.90 2.24 -6.34
C VAL A 58 -9.33 0.84 -5.88
N ARG A 59 -9.14 -0.19 -6.72
CA ARG A 59 -9.34 -1.60 -6.32
C ARG A 59 -8.31 -2.12 -5.32
N PRO A 60 -7.01 -1.75 -5.42
CA PRO A 60 -6.00 -2.19 -4.45
C PRO A 60 -6.26 -1.75 -3.00
N THR A 61 -7.23 -0.86 -2.75
CA THR A 61 -7.63 -0.44 -1.40
C THR A 61 -8.80 -1.24 -0.82
N GLU A 62 -9.33 -2.24 -1.54
CA GLU A 62 -10.34 -3.18 -1.04
C GLU A 62 -9.84 -3.88 0.24
N GLY A 63 -10.63 -3.79 1.32
CA GLY A 63 -10.25 -4.35 2.63
C GLY A 63 -9.25 -3.50 3.44
N ILE A 64 -8.77 -2.38 2.89
CA ILE A 64 -7.91 -1.41 3.59
C ILE A 64 -8.66 -0.11 3.89
N LEU A 65 -9.40 0.42 2.90
CA LEU A 65 -10.25 1.60 3.04
C LEU A 65 -11.73 1.22 3.13
N THR A 66 -12.52 2.09 3.76
CA THR A 66 -13.98 1.97 3.76
C THR A 66 -14.55 2.27 2.37
N ASN A 67 -15.81 1.90 2.10
CA ASN A 67 -16.44 2.25 0.82
C ASN A 67 -16.65 3.77 0.67
N GLU A 68 -16.81 4.50 1.77
CA GLU A 68 -16.92 5.95 1.78
C GLU A 68 -15.60 6.60 1.39
N ASP A 69 -14.47 6.13 1.94
CA ASP A 69 -13.13 6.63 1.61
C ASP A 69 -12.67 6.27 0.17
N ARG A 70 -13.43 5.41 -0.52
CA ARG A 70 -13.16 4.94 -1.89
C ARG A 70 -14.10 5.54 -2.94
N ALA A 71 -15.11 6.30 -2.52
CA ALA A 71 -16.09 6.95 -3.39
C ALA A 71 -15.55 8.26 -3.96
#